data_AF-A0A6C0IY92-F1
#
_entry.id   AF-A0A6C0IY92-F1
#
_cell.length_a   1.000
_cell.length_b   1.000
_cell.length_c   1.000
_cell.angle_alpha   90.00
_cell.angle_beta   90.00
_cell.angle_gamma   90.00
#
_symmetry.space_group_name_H-M   'P 1'
#
loop_
_entity.id
_entity.type
_entity.pdbx_description
1 polymer ?
#
loop_
_entity_poly.entity_id
_entity_poly.type
_entity_poly.pdbx_seq_one_letter_code
_entity_poly.pdbx_strand_id
1 'polypeptide(L)'
;MEEYTKHPDKYYVKNNVSEHEYNMQKHVYDLGIVNVPKILSYCTQTQRMAMNRVGKMSVSDMYGEDAKLVPDDIFKTISSIIQLLIKHNIVYPDLTGYNFVEDTNGEIWIIDFEHSSLNEHINSILSVCSGNKIWNANFA
;
A
#
# COMPACT_ATOMS: atom_id res chain seq x y z
N MET A 1 -7.10 -5.14 20.39
CA MET A 1 -7.66 -4.05 19.55
C MET A 1 -7.81 -2.75 20.32
N GLU A 2 -8.48 -2.73 21.47
CA GLU A 2 -8.66 -1.50 22.28
C GLU A 2 -7.34 -0.79 22.62
N GLU A 3 -6.30 -1.55 22.97
CA GLU A 3 -4.96 -0.99 23.24
C GLU A 3 -4.41 -0.18 22.05
N TYR A 4 -4.54 -0.70 20.84
CA TYR A 4 -4.05 -0.02 19.63
C TYR A 4 -4.83 1.25 19.33
N THR A 5 -6.14 1.27 19.62
CA THR A 5 -6.98 2.47 19.44
C THR A 5 -6.64 3.59 20.44
N LYS A 6 -6.07 3.27 21.61
CA LYS A 6 -5.67 4.27 22.62
C LYS A 6 -4.42 5.07 22.24
N HIS A 7 -3.62 4.59 21.30
CA HIS A 7 -2.37 5.22 20.87
C HIS A 7 -2.35 5.45 19.34
N PRO A 8 -3.22 6.34 18.83
CA PRO A 8 -3.35 6.58 17.39
C PRO A 8 -2.12 7.25 16.78
N ASP A 9 -1.22 7.78 17.60
CA ASP A 9 0.09 8.31 17.22
C ASP A 9 1.08 7.20 16.84
N LYS A 10 0.94 6.01 17.43
CA LYS A 10 1.84 4.85 17.22
C LYS A 10 1.24 3.78 16.34
N TYR A 11 -0.07 3.62 16.39
CA TYR A 11 -0.77 2.54 15.74
C TYR A 11 -1.87 3.04 14.82
N TYR A 12 -2.12 2.26 13.78
CA TYR A 12 -3.27 2.41 12.91
C TYR A 12 -4.10 1.14 12.98
N VAL A 13 -5.43 1.28 13.08
CA VAL A 13 -6.37 0.16 13.09
C VAL A 13 -7.24 0.27 11.85
N LYS A 14 -6.98 -0.60 10.86
CA LYS A 14 -7.79 -0.77 9.66
C LYS A 14 -8.97 -1.68 9.99
N ASN A 15 -10.16 -1.34 9.49
CA ASN A 15 -11.39 -2.13 9.65
C ASN A 15 -11.75 -2.77 8.30
N ASN A 16 -12.63 -3.77 8.33
CA ASN A 16 -13.09 -4.52 7.15
C ASN A 16 -11.96 -5.23 6.39
N VAL A 17 -10.88 -5.58 7.06
CA VAL A 17 -9.71 -6.26 6.47
C VAL A 17 -10.02 -7.73 6.24
N SER A 18 -10.01 -8.13 4.98
CA SER A 18 -10.18 -9.53 4.58
C SER A 18 -8.97 -10.38 4.99
N GLU A 19 -9.17 -11.69 5.13
CA GLU A 19 -8.06 -12.62 5.40
C GLU A 19 -7.05 -12.61 4.25
N HIS A 20 -7.53 -12.39 3.03
CA HIS A 20 -6.71 -12.21 1.84
C HIS A 20 -5.75 -11.02 1.96
N GLU A 21 -6.27 -9.84 2.30
CA GLU A 21 -5.45 -8.63 2.47
C GLU A 21 -4.39 -8.83 3.57
N TYR A 22 -4.80 -9.40 4.71
CA TYR A 22 -3.89 -9.73 5.80
C TYR A 22 -2.75 -10.66 5.33
N ASN A 23 -3.07 -11.72 4.59
CA ASN A 23 -2.10 -12.68 4.08
C ASN A 23 -1.15 -12.04 3.06
N MET A 24 -1.67 -11.20 2.17
CA MET A 24 -0.86 -10.48 1.18
C MET A 24 0.10 -9.50 1.84
N GLN A 25 -0.39 -8.64 2.74
CA GLN A 25 0.47 -7.69 3.46
C GLN A 25 1.54 -8.41 4.27
N LYS A 26 1.17 -9.50 4.97
CA LYS A 26 2.12 -10.32 5.71
C LYS A 26 3.18 -10.95 4.79
N HIS A 27 2.77 -11.47 3.63
CA HIS A 27 3.69 -12.03 2.65
C HIS A 27 4.70 -10.98 2.14
N VAL A 28 4.23 -9.79 1.75
CA VAL A 28 5.12 -8.72 1.27
C VAL A 28 6.04 -8.20 2.37
N TYR A 29 5.55 -8.09 3.61
CA TYR A 29 6.36 -7.75 4.77
C TYR A 29 7.47 -8.79 5.00
N ASP A 30 7.15 -10.09 4.94
CA ASP A 30 8.10 -11.19 5.15
C ASP A 30 9.18 -11.24 4.03
N LEU A 31 8.88 -10.75 2.82
CA LEU A 31 9.86 -10.62 1.72
C LEU A 31 10.89 -9.51 1.95
N GLY A 32 10.54 -8.45 2.69
CA GLY A 32 11.43 -7.32 2.97
C GLY A 32 11.86 -6.52 1.73
N ILE A 33 11.07 -6.55 0.65
CA ILE A 33 11.42 -5.91 -0.63
C ILE A 33 10.98 -4.45 -0.74
N VAL A 34 9.96 -4.05 0.03
CA VAL A 34 9.39 -2.69 0.06
C VAL A 34 8.93 -2.35 1.48
N ASN A 35 8.72 -1.07 1.76
CA ASN A 35 8.26 -0.60 3.06
C ASN A 35 6.76 -0.90 3.26
N VAL A 36 6.46 -1.77 4.23
CA VAL A 36 5.10 -2.19 4.60
C VAL A 36 4.92 -2.04 6.12
N PRO A 37 3.82 -1.43 6.60
CA PRO A 37 3.57 -1.36 8.04
C PRO A 37 3.56 -2.75 8.68
N LYS A 38 4.32 -2.90 9.77
CA LYS A 38 4.33 -4.14 10.55
C LYS A 38 2.94 -4.40 11.14
N ILE A 39 2.38 -5.56 10.83
CA ILE A 39 1.15 -6.04 11.46
C ILE A 39 1.46 -6.46 12.91
N LEU A 40 0.68 -5.93 13.84
CA LEU A 40 0.78 -6.23 15.27
C LEU A 40 -0.29 -7.22 15.72
N SER A 41 -1.48 -7.14 15.12
CA SER A 41 -2.61 -8.00 15.43
C SER A 41 -3.63 -8.00 14.30
N TYR A 42 -4.22 -9.16 14.03
CA TYR A 42 -5.36 -9.30 13.14
C TYR A 42 -6.43 -10.15 13.82
N CYS A 43 -7.69 -9.74 13.72
CA CYS A 43 -8.84 -10.46 14.28
C CYS A 43 -9.83 -10.77 13.16
N THR A 44 -9.88 -12.03 12.72
CA THR A 44 -10.76 -12.52 11.66
C THR A 44 -12.25 -12.30 11.95
N GLN A 45 -12.68 -12.48 13.21
CA GLN A 45 -14.08 -12.31 13.62
C GLN A 45 -14.59 -10.87 13.47
N THR A 46 -13.71 -9.88 13.70
CA THR A 46 -14.08 -8.46 13.61
C THR A 46 -13.56 -7.80 12.33
N GLN A 47 -12.76 -8.52 11.53
CA GLN A 47 -12.06 -8.01 10.34
C GLN A 47 -11.26 -6.74 10.65
N ARG A 48 -10.59 -6.70 11.81
CA ARG A 48 -9.77 -5.57 12.23
C ARG A 48 -8.30 -5.95 12.20
N MET A 49 -7.48 -5.08 11.64
CA MET A 49 -6.02 -5.23 11.60
C MET A 49 -5.36 -4.02 12.23
N ALA A 50 -4.50 -4.25 13.22
CA ALA A 50 -3.68 -3.23 13.85
C ALA A 50 -2.24 -3.33 13.33
N MET A 51 -1.67 -2.19 12.97
CA MET A 51 -0.33 -2.07 12.43
C MET A 51 0.38 -0.84 12.99
N ASN A 52 1.71 -0.79 12.84
CA ASN A 52 2.47 0.45 13.13
C ASN A 52 1.95 1.59 12.25
N ARG A 53 1.76 2.78 12.82
CA ARG A 53 1.50 3.98 12.04
C ARG A 53 2.82 4.43 11.40
N VAL A 54 2.80 4.63 10.09
CA VAL A 54 3.99 5.01 9.29
C VAL A 54 3.94 6.47 8.83
N GLY A 55 2.75 7.05 8.71
CA GLY A 55 2.59 8.47 8.38
C GLY A 55 1.21 8.99 8.76
N LYS A 56 0.90 10.23 8.36
CA LYS A 56 -0.37 10.89 8.69
C LYS A 56 -1.34 10.98 7.52
N MET A 57 -0.82 11.15 6.31
CA MET A 57 -1.58 11.46 5.11
C MET A 57 -1.12 10.52 3.99
N SER A 58 -2.05 10.12 3.13
CA SER A 58 -1.70 9.43 1.89
C SER A 58 -1.09 10.40 0.88
N VAL A 59 -0.49 9.88 -0.19
CA VAL A 59 0.02 10.70 -1.29
C VAL A 59 -1.11 11.49 -1.95
N SER A 60 -2.30 10.90 -2.09
CA SER A 60 -3.49 11.61 -2.59
C SER A 60 -3.95 12.73 -1.66
N ASP A 61 -3.90 12.53 -0.34
CA ASP A 61 -4.26 13.59 0.63
C ASP A 61 -3.29 14.78 0.54
N MET A 62 -2.01 14.53 0.26
CA MET A 62 -0.98 15.57 0.20
C MET A 62 -0.96 16.34 -1.11
N TYR A 63 -1.10 15.65 -2.25
CA TYR A 63 -0.86 16.24 -3.57
C TYR A 63 -2.10 16.23 -4.48
N GLY A 64 -3.20 15.61 -4.03
CA GLY A 64 -4.43 15.45 -4.80
C GLY A 64 -4.51 14.11 -5.53
N GLU A 65 -5.71 13.81 -6.02
CA GLU A 65 -6.02 12.53 -6.68
C GLU A 65 -5.43 12.40 -8.09
N ASP A 66 -5.14 13.51 -8.78
CA ASP A 66 -4.51 13.45 -10.10
C ASP A 66 -3.03 13.11 -9.96
N ALA A 67 -2.65 11.94 -10.49
CA ALA A 67 -1.27 11.47 -10.53
C ALA A 67 -0.29 12.54 -11.01
N LYS A 68 -0.70 13.43 -11.93
CA LYS A 68 0.16 14.49 -12.46
C LYS A 68 0.62 15.50 -11.41
N LEU A 69 -0.17 15.69 -10.35
CA LEU A 69 0.11 16.64 -9.27
C LEU A 69 1.13 16.10 -8.25
N VAL A 70 1.30 14.78 -8.17
CA VAL A 70 2.30 14.14 -7.29
C VAL A 70 3.71 14.53 -7.73
N PRO A 71 4.66 14.86 -6.84
CA PRO A 71 6.06 15.08 -7.22
C PRO A 71 6.67 13.91 -8.02
N ASP A 72 7.52 14.22 -9.00
CA ASP A 72 8.07 13.22 -9.93
C ASP A 72 8.96 12.18 -9.24
N ASP A 73 9.70 12.58 -8.21
CA ASP A 73 10.52 11.73 -7.36
C ASP A 73 9.68 10.76 -6.52
N ILE A 74 8.57 11.23 -5.94
CA ILE A 74 7.60 10.39 -5.24
C ILE A 74 6.96 9.39 -6.20
N PHE A 75 6.49 9.85 -7.36
CA PHE A 75 5.87 8.97 -8.34
C PHE A 75 6.85 7.92 -8.88
N LYS A 76 8.11 8.30 -9.08
CA LYS A 76 9.18 7.36 -9.48
C LYS A 76 9.46 6.31 -8.40
N THR A 77 9.39 6.71 -7.13
CA THR A 77 9.54 5.79 -5.99
C THR A 77 8.38 4.78 -5.96
N ILE A 78 7.14 5.25 -6.09
CA ILE A 78 5.95 4.39 -6.21
C ILE A 78 6.09 3.43 -7.40
N SER A 79 6.50 3.93 -8.57
CA SER A 79 6.72 3.10 -9.75
C SER A 79 7.77 2.01 -9.50
N SER A 80 8.83 2.32 -8.75
CA SER A 80 9.89 1.37 -8.37
C SER A 80 9.37 0.30 -7.40
N ILE A 81 8.52 0.69 -6.43
CA ILE A 81 7.82 -0.24 -5.53
C ILE A 81 7.00 -1.24 -6.33
N ILE A 82 6.18 -0.77 -7.27
CA ILE A 82 5.33 -1.63 -8.11
C ILE A 82 6.16 -2.57 -8.98
N GLN A 83 7.25 -2.08 -9.57
CA GLN A 83 8.17 -2.93 -10.34
C GLN A 83 8.80 -4.04 -9.47
N LEU A 84 9.14 -3.74 -8.22
CA LEU A 84 9.64 -4.74 -7.27
C LEU A 84 8.57 -5.78 -6.93
N LEU A 85 7.32 -5.37 -6.67
CA LEU A 85 6.21 -6.31 -6.45
C LEU A 85 6.04 -7.26 -7.64
N ILE A 86 6.00 -6.71 -8.86
CA ILE A 86 5.86 -7.49 -10.10
C ILE A 86 7.03 -8.48 -10.26
N LYS A 87 8.27 -8.05 -10.02
CA LYS A 87 9.46 -8.91 -10.07
C LYS A 87 9.39 -10.09 -9.09
N HIS A 88 8.61 -9.94 -8.02
CA HIS A 88 8.36 -10.96 -7.01
C HIS A 88 6.99 -11.64 -7.18
N ASN A 89 6.42 -11.61 -8.39
CA ASN A 89 5.15 -12.26 -8.76
C ASN A 89 3.94 -11.75 -7.96
N ILE A 90 3.99 -10.51 -7.48
CA ILE A 90 2.88 -9.84 -6.80
C ILE A 90 2.24 -8.84 -7.77
N VAL A 91 0.98 -9.09 -8.06
CA VAL A 91 0.12 -8.23 -8.89
C VAL A 91 -0.54 -7.21 -7.97
N TYR A 92 -0.42 -5.93 -8.30
CA TYR A 92 -0.99 -4.82 -7.55
C TYR A 92 -1.86 -3.94 -8.48
N PRO A 93 -3.11 -4.34 -8.74
CA PRO A 93 -3.90 -3.74 -9.80
C PRO A 93 -4.52 -2.40 -9.41
N ASP A 94 -4.86 -2.21 -8.13
CA ASP A 94 -5.44 -0.97 -7.60
C ASP A 94 -4.33 0.04 -7.30
N LEU A 95 -3.92 0.81 -8.32
CA LEU A 95 -2.87 1.79 -8.16
C LEU A 95 -3.45 3.19 -8.04
N THR A 96 -3.61 3.67 -6.80
CA THR A 96 -4.01 5.04 -6.49
C THR A 96 -3.05 5.65 -5.46
N GLY A 97 -3.01 6.99 -5.37
CA GLY A 97 -2.23 7.68 -4.35
C GLY A 97 -2.72 7.45 -2.92
N TYR A 98 -3.92 6.90 -2.72
CA TYR A 98 -4.47 6.57 -1.40
C TYR A 98 -3.78 5.36 -0.77
N ASN A 99 -3.21 4.48 -1.59
CA ASN A 99 -2.56 3.25 -1.16
C ASN A 99 -1.11 3.46 -0.67
N PHE A 100 -0.60 4.69 -0.80
CA PHE A 100 0.76 5.06 -0.43
C PHE A 100 0.77 6.17 0.61
N VAL A 101 1.69 6.07 1.57
CA VAL A 101 1.90 7.07 2.62
C VAL A 101 3.36 7.48 2.63
N GLU A 102 3.59 8.79 2.67
CA GLU A 102 4.91 9.36 2.92
C GLU A 102 5.12 9.49 4.44
N ASP A 103 6.22 8.95 4.96
CA ASP A 103 6.58 9.09 6.38
C ASP A 103 7.33 10.40 6.66
N THR A 104 7.69 10.63 7.93
CA THR A 104 8.39 11.86 8.33
C THR A 104 9.82 11.98 7.81
N ASN A 105 10.39 10.89 7.30
CA ASN A 105 11.72 10.83 6.72
C ASN A 105 11.69 10.92 5.18
N GLY A 106 10.50 11.04 4.58
CA GLY A 106 10.32 11.05 3.12
C GLY A 106 10.32 9.66 2.49
N GLU A 107 10.19 8.59 3.28
CA GLU A 107 10.06 7.24 2.73
C GLU A 107 8.61 6.93 2.35
N ILE A 108 8.43 6.20 1.24
CA ILE A 108 7.10 5.79 0.76
C ILE A 108 6.77 4.39 1.25
N TRP A 109 5.63 4.26 1.90
CA TRP A 109 5.08 3.02 2.43
C TRP A 109 3.82 2.63 1.67
N ILE A 110 3.64 1.34 1.41
CA ILE A 110 2.41 0.77 0.82
C ILE A 110 1.53 0.20 1.94
N ILE A 111 0.23 0.56 1.94
CA ILE A 111 -0.64 0.34 3.10
C ILE A 111 -1.94 -0.43 2.80
N ASP A 112 -2.24 -0.68 1.53
CA ASP A 112 -3.42 -1.43 1.10
C ASP A 112 -3.00 -2.61 0.23
N PHE A 113 -3.57 -3.79 0.47
CA PHE A 113 -3.29 -5.00 -0.31
C PHE A 113 -4.57 -5.75 -0.73
N GLU A 114 -5.75 -5.15 -0.55
CA GLU A 114 -7.04 -5.82 -0.74
C GLU A 114 -7.19 -6.44 -2.13
N HIS A 115 -6.77 -5.71 -3.17
CA HIS A 115 -6.86 -6.15 -4.55
C HIS A 115 -5.58 -6.80 -5.08
N SER A 116 -4.55 -6.95 -4.25
CA SER A 116 -3.29 -7.58 -4.65
C SER A 116 -3.42 -9.10 -4.77
N SER A 117 -2.56 -9.77 -5.54
CA SER A 117 -2.58 -11.24 -5.62
C SER A 117 -1.23 -11.84 -6.03
N LEU A 118 -1.06 -13.14 -5.77
CA LEU A 118 0.05 -13.96 -6.24
C LEU A 118 -0.37 -14.71 -7.52
N ASN A 119 0.01 -14.25 -8.72
CA ASN A 119 0.11 -15.10 -9.94
C ASN A 119 0.46 -14.36 -11.24
N GLU A 120 0.88 -15.15 -12.23
CA GLU A 120 1.70 -14.86 -13.43
C GLU A 120 1.02 -14.18 -14.64
N HIS A 121 -0.02 -13.37 -14.46
CA HIS A 121 -0.63 -12.63 -15.59
C HIS A 121 -0.41 -11.12 -15.46
N ILE A 122 0.85 -10.70 -15.63
CA ILE A 122 1.37 -9.31 -15.59
C ILE A 122 0.89 -8.44 -16.78
N ASN A 123 -0.17 -8.84 -17.49
CA ASN A 123 -0.57 -8.12 -18.71
C ASN A 123 -1.37 -6.82 -18.45
N SER A 124 -1.76 -6.50 -17.21
CA SER A 124 -2.59 -5.31 -16.90
C SER A 124 -1.90 -4.19 -16.11
N ILE A 125 -0.65 -4.33 -15.65
CA ILE A 125 0.04 -3.30 -14.81
C ILE A 125 1.17 -2.55 -15.57
N LEU A 126 1.44 -2.91 -16.82
CA LEU A 126 2.57 -2.39 -17.60
C LEU A 126 2.47 -0.88 -17.94
N SER A 127 1.30 -0.25 -17.85
CA SER A 127 1.14 1.19 -18.16
C SER A 127 1.91 2.09 -17.18
N VAL A 128 1.94 1.76 -15.90
CA VAL A 128 2.68 2.52 -14.86
C VAL A 128 4.18 2.34 -15.03
N CYS A 129 4.59 1.14 -15.45
CA CYS A 129 5.99 0.83 -15.76
C CYS A 129 6.48 1.48 -17.07
N SER A 130 5.57 2.00 -17.91
CA SER A 130 5.92 2.68 -19.16
C SER A 130 6.33 4.15 -19.00
N GLY A 131 6.41 4.66 -17.75
CA GLY A 131 6.78 6.05 -17.46
C GLY A 131 5.63 7.05 -17.59
N ASN A 132 4.41 6.58 -17.85
CA ASN A 132 3.22 7.41 -17.87
C ASN A 132 2.71 7.64 -16.44
N LYS A 133 2.66 8.91 -16.04
CA LYS A 133 2.23 9.34 -14.70
C LYS A 133 0.72 9.30 -14.55
N ILE A 134 0.17 8.10 -14.41
CA ILE A 134 -1.27 7.83 -14.40
C ILE A 134 -1.57 6.74 -13.36
N TRP A 135 -2.64 6.93 -12.58
CA TRP A 135 -3.18 5.91 -11.68
C TRP A 135 -3.97 4.83 -12.43
N ASN A 136 -3.96 3.61 -11.92
CA ASN A 136 -4.77 2.51 -12.45
C ASN A 136 -5.97 2.28 -11.52
N ALA A 137 -6.93 3.21 -11.54
CA ALA A 137 -8.05 3.24 -10.61
C ALA A 137 -9.25 2.35 -11.04
N ASN A 138 -9.00 1.22 -11.72
CA ASN A 138 -10.09 0.34 -12.18
C ASN A 138 -10.85 -0.35 -11.03
N PHE A 139 -10.42 -0.16 -9.79
CA PHE A 139 -10.96 -0.77 -8.57
C PHE A 139 -11.27 0.27 -7.46
N ALA A 140 -11.25 1.57 -7.78
CA ALA A 140 -11.54 2.67 -6.85
C ALA A 140 -13.04 2.86 -6.57
#